data_AF-A0A928WDC6-F1
#
_entry.id   AF-A0A928WDC6-F1
#
_cell.length_a   1.000
_cell.length_b   1.000
_cell.length_c   1.000
_cell.angle_alpha   90.00
_cell.angle_beta   90.00
_cell.angle_gamma   90.00
#
_symmetry.space_group_name_H-M   'P 1'
#
loop_
_entity.id
_entity.type
_entity.pdbx_description
1 polymer ?
#
loop_
_entity_poly.entity_id
_entity_poly.type
_entity_poly.pdbx_seq_one_letter_code
_entity_poly.pdbx_strand_id
1 'polypeptide(L)' 'MLENLESALVEALEDEYKARATYELVISKFGRIRPFINIIESEKRHIQALLPLFRKYQIPIPVDNWAEKVTVTASVA' A
#
# COMPACT_ATOMS: atom_id res chain seq x y z
N MET A 1 -2.95 23.50 -8.63
CA MET A 1 -1.72 22.80 -9.07
C MET A 1 -1.07 22.01 -7.93
N LEU A 2 -0.89 22.59 -6.73
CA LEU A 2 -0.46 21.83 -5.54
C LEU A 2 -1.52 20.85 -5.03
N GLU A 3 -2.81 21.20 -5.10
CA GLU A 3 -3.91 20.27 -4.71
C GLU A 3 -3.88 18.95 -5.50
N ASN A 4 -3.58 19.01 -6.81
CA ASN A 4 -3.45 17.80 -7.63
C ASN A 4 -2.22 16.96 -7.24
N LEU A 5 -1.13 17.59 -6.78
CA LEU A 5 0.06 16.89 -6.34
C LEU A 5 -0.16 16.20 -5.00
N GLU A 6 -0.78 16.90 -4.04
CA GLU A 6 -1.14 16.33 -2.75
C GLU A 6 -2.07 15.14 -2.92
N SER A 7 -3.16 15.30 -3.68
CA SER A 7 -4.10 14.21 -3.97
C SER A 7 -3.39 13.02 -4.62
N ALA A 8 -2.53 13.26 -5.61
CA ALA A 8 -1.81 12.17 -6.29
C ALA A 8 -0.83 11.43 -5.38
N LEU A 9 -0.13 12.15 -4.49
CA LEU A 9 0.78 11.53 -3.53
C LEU A 9 0.03 10.72 -2.47
N VAL A 10 -1.07 11.28 -1.95
CA VAL A 10 -1.94 10.59 -0.99
C VAL A 10 -2.55 9.34 -1.61
N GLU A 11 -3.11 9.44 -2.82
CA GLU A 11 -3.68 8.31 -3.56
C GLU A 11 -2.65 7.22 -3.83
N ALA A 12 -1.46 7.59 -4.33
CA ALA A 12 -0.39 6.62 -4.56
C ALA A 12 0.02 5.91 -3.26
N LEU A 13 0.16 6.63 -2.14
CA LEU A 13 0.57 6.01 -0.88
C LEU A 13 -0.52 5.10 -0.29
N GLU A 14 -1.79 5.52 -0.37
CA GLU A 14 -2.95 4.71 0.05
C GLU A 14 -3.05 3.43 -0.79
N ASP A 15 -2.80 3.50 -2.09
CA ASP A 15 -2.79 2.32 -2.97
C ASP A 15 -1.68 1.33 -2.58
N GLU A 16 -0.47 1.81 -2.27
CA GLU A 16 0.62 0.95 -1.80
C GLU A 16 0.31 0.31 -0.45
N TYR A 17 -0.30 1.05 0.50
CA TYR A 17 -0.75 0.49 1.78
C TYR A 17 -1.81 -0.59 1.58
N LYS A 18 -2.81 -0.32 0.73
CA LYS A 18 -3.86 -1.26 0.39
C LYS A 18 -3.30 -2.53 -0.28
N ALA A 19 -2.40 -2.37 -1.24
CA ALA A 19 -1.75 -3.48 -1.93
C ALA A 19 -0.95 -4.35 -0.95
N ARG A 20 -0.10 -3.73 -0.12
CA ARG A 20 0.67 -4.42 0.93
C ARG A 20 -0.22 -5.22 1.87
N ALA A 21 -1.26 -4.59 2.42
CA ALA A 21 -2.22 -5.25 3.32
C ALA A 21 -2.96 -6.40 2.63
N THR A 22 -3.33 -6.23 1.37
CA THR A 22 -4.00 -7.28 0.57
C THR A 22 -3.10 -8.49 0.40
N TYR A 23 -1.84 -8.31 0.02
CA TYR A 23 -0.91 -9.43 -0.16
C TYR A 23 -0.49 -10.08 1.15
N GLU A 24 -0.38 -9.31 2.24
CA GLU A 24 -0.19 -9.86 3.59
C GLU A 24 -1.35 -10.79 3.97
N LEU A 25 -2.59 -10.38 3.66
CA LEU A 25 -3.78 -11.19 3.89
C LEU A 25 -3.85 -12.43 2.98
N VAL A 26 -3.45 -12.31 1.71
CA VAL A 26 -3.31 -13.45 0.78
C VAL A 26 -2.32 -14.47 1.33
N ILE A 27 -1.14 -14.04 1.79
CA ILE A 27 -0.16 -14.94 2.40
C ILE A 27 -0.69 -15.58 3.67
N SER A 28 -1.42 -14.82 4.49
CA SER A 28 -2.05 -15.33 5.72
C SER A 28 -3.05 -16.46 5.41
N LYS A 29 -3.84 -16.32 4.34
CA LYS A 29 -4.89 -17.30 3.97
C LYS A 29 -4.38 -18.50 3.15
N PHE A 30 -3.47 -18.26 2.22
CA PHE A 30 -3.03 -19.26 1.22
C PHE A 30 -1.60 -19.75 1.45
N GLY A 31 -0.90 -19.21 2.44
CA GLY A 31 0.47 -19.55 2.76
C GLY A 31 1.51 -18.70 2.04
N ARG A 32 2.77 -18.93 2.40
CA ARG A 32 3.94 -18.15 1.98
C ARG A 32 4.41 -18.54 0.57
N ILE A 33 3.69 -18.11 -0.46
CA ILE A 33 4.07 -18.32 -1.86
C ILE A 33 5.02 -17.19 -2.31
N ARG A 34 6.17 -17.56 -2.91
CA ARG A 34 7.27 -16.63 -3.25
C ARG A 34 6.84 -15.37 -4.01
N PRO A 35 5.95 -15.42 -5.03
CA PRO A 35 5.55 -14.22 -5.76
C PRO A 35 4.93 -13.16 -4.85
N PHE A 36 4.05 -13.54 -3.92
CA PHE A 36 3.40 -12.59 -3.01
C PHE A 36 4.37 -11.98 -2.00
N ILE A 37 5.36 -12.74 -1.54
CA ILE A 37 6.42 -12.20 -0.67
C ILE A 37 7.20 -11.11 -1.42
N ASN A 38 7.59 -11.39 -2.66
CA ASN A 38 8.34 -10.44 -3.46
C ASN A 38 7.53 -9.17 -3.75
N ILE A 39 6.21 -9.30 -3.94
CA ILE A 39 5.33 -8.14 -4.14
C ILE A 39 5.26 -7.29 -2.87
N ILE A 40 5.06 -7.87 -1.69
CA ILE A 40 5.06 -7.11 -0.42
C ILE A 40 6.36 -6.32 -0.23
N GLU A 41 7.51 -6.92 -0.54
CA GLU A 41 8.79 -6.22 -0.47
C GLU A 41 8.94 -5.12 -1.55
N SER A 42 8.25 -5.26 -2.69
CA SER A 42 8.14 -4.19 -3.67
C SER A 42 7.31 -3.02 -3.15
N GLU A 43 6.11 -3.28 -2.59
CA GLU A 43 5.24 -2.20 -2.10
C GLU A 43 5.88 -1.45 -0.94
N LYS A 44 6.62 -2.15 -0.06
CA LYS A 44 7.44 -1.50 0.99
C LYS A 44 8.46 -0.52 0.42
N ARG A 45 9.10 -0.87 -0.70
CA ARG A 45 10.07 0.02 -1.38
C ARG A 45 9.37 1.21 -2.03
N HIS A 46 8.19 1.03 -2.62
CA HIS A 46 7.40 2.13 -3.16
C HIS A 46 6.98 3.11 -2.07
N ILE A 47 6.45 2.61 -0.94
CA ILE A 47 6.14 3.43 0.25
C ILE A 47 7.37 4.23 0.66
N GLN A 48 8.52 3.57 0.85
CA GLN A 48 9.77 4.23 1.24
C GLN A 48 10.23 5.29 0.24
N ALA A 49 9.98 5.10 -1.06
CA ALA A 49 10.29 6.07 -2.10
C ALA A 49 9.35 7.29 -2.08
N LEU A 50 8.09 7.12 -1.67
CA LEU A 50 7.10 8.18 -1.55
C LEU A 50 7.31 9.07 -0.32
N LEU A 51 7.66 8.50 0.84
CA LEU A 51 7.77 9.24 2.12
C LEU A 51 8.67 10.50 2.06
N PRO A 52 9.82 10.52 1.35
CA PRO A 52 10.62 11.74 1.18
C PRO A 52 9.87 12.86 0.45
N LEU A 53 8.96 12.55 -0.48
CA LEU A 53 8.16 13.55 -1.19
C LEU A 53 7.15 14.22 -0.26
N PHE A 54 6.48 13.44 0.61
CA PHE A 54 5.60 13.99 1.64
C PHE A 54 6.34 14.99 2.54
N ARG A 55 7.56 14.63 2.99
CA ARG A 55 8.40 15.55 3.78
C ARG A 55 8.81 16.79 2.99
N LYS A 56 9.20 16.62 1.72
CA LYS A 56 9.64 17.73 0.85
C LYS A 56 8.53 18.76 0.63
N TYR A 57 7.30 18.30 0.42
CA TYR A 57 6.15 19.14 0.13
C TYR A 57 5.30 19.47 1.37
N GLN A 58 5.72 19.04 2.56
CA GLN A 58 5.03 19.25 3.84
C GLN A 58 3.59 18.71 3.86
N ILE A 59 3.36 17.63 3.11
CA ILE A 59 2.07 16.95 3.05
C ILE A 59 1.97 15.98 4.23
N PRO A 60 0.84 15.96 4.97
CA PRO A 60 0.62 14.99 6.04
C PRO A 60 0.61 13.57 5.48
N ILE A 61 1.30 12.66 6.18
CA ILE A 61 1.34 11.25 5.80
C ILE A 61 0.06 10.57 6.30
N PRO A 62 -0.74 9.94 5.42
CA PRO A 62 -1.91 9.18 5.82
C PRO A 62 -1.56 8.02 6.76
N VAL A 63 -2.48 7.72 7.67
CA VAL A 63 -2.33 6.62 8.63
C VAL A 63 -2.60 5.30 7.93
N ASP A 64 -1.66 4.37 8.02
CA ASP A 64 -1.84 3.02 7.51
C ASP A 64 -2.76 2.20 8.44
N ASN A 65 -4.03 2.07 8.05
CA ASN A 65 -5.03 1.23 8.71
C ASN A 65 -5.66 0.22 7.73
N TRP A 66 -5.01 -0.04 6.60
CA TRP A 66 -5.56 -0.92 5.57
C TRP A 66 -5.65 -2.37 6.02
N ALA A 67 -4.80 -2.81 6.95
CA ALA A 67 -4.85 -4.15 7.54
C ALA A 67 -6.23 -4.49 8.15
N GLU A 68 -6.97 -3.50 8.66
CA GLU A 68 -8.31 -3.67 9.23
C GLU A 68 -9.44 -3.58 8.19
N LYS A 69 -9.14 -2.97 7.03
CA LYS A 69 -10.12 -2.68 5.96
C LYS A 69 -10.12 -3.74 4.86
N VAL A 70 -8.99 -4.40 4.62
CA VAL A 70 -8.89 -5.42 3.56
C VAL A 70 -9.64 -6.68 3.95
N THR A 71 -10.42 -7.22 3.01
CA THR A 71 -11.10 -8.51 3.17
C THR A 71 -10.75 -9.39 1.98
N VAL A 72 -10.54 -10.69 2.21
CA VAL A 72 -10.39 -11.62 1.08
C VAL A 72 -11.77 -11.89 0.51
N THR A 73 -12.09 -11.28 -0.61
CA THR A 73 -13.20 -11.74 -1.44
C THR A 73 -12.88 -13.18 -1.86
N ALA A 74 -13.79 -14.11 -1.58
CA ALA A 74 -13.63 -15.50 -2.01
C ALA A 74 -13.41 -15.54 -3.54
N SER A 75 -12.49 -16.40 -3.98
CA SER A 75 -12.17 -16.58 -5.41
C SER A 75 -13.46 -16.75 -6.21
N VAL A 76 -13.52 -16.11 -7.38
CA VAL A 76 -14.50 -16.46 -8.41
C VAL A 76 -14.25 -17.94 -8.75
N ALA A 77 -15.28 -18.76 -8.56
CA ALA A 77 -15.28 -20.18 -8.90
C ALA A 77 -15.54 -20.38 -10.39
#